data_AF-A0A950LSH0-F1
#
_entry.id   AF-A0A950LSH0-F1
#
_cell.length_a   1.000
_cell.length_b   1.000
_cell.length_c   1.000
_cell.angle_alpha   90.00
_cell.angle_beta   90.00
_cell.angle_gamma   90.00
#
_symmetry.space_group_name_H-M   'P 1'
#
loop_
_entity.id
_entity.type
_entity.pdbx_description
1 polymer ?
#
loop_
_entity_poly.entity_id
_entity_poly.type
_entity_poly.pdbx_seq_one_letter_code
_entity_poly.pdbx_strand_id
1 'polypeptide(L)'
;MRHIPTISLRLVVLAGLLASLVQAAESDPEYRWRILANIGADTVNLTLTRHDGFNTISQTNSVPLSSLRGLERSDMYGGPASFHIRRDAGTLYCKGSFALGVGWGSVTFHPDPRFLSELKEIGFRDVREDQLFDLAIDNFRLSTARELRAACKCVQTVDDVIELNNHGVDGYYLGRVTRLSSPLSIEAITQMKDHGVQISLLEALQSAGYQLPAESVTELQDHGVGASLIREMGPRLNGAGNAQDLIELHDHGVSPEFVRHLEEAGVNPSIDEIIQLHDHGTDADLVSAAKGAGMDKPVSSAIALQDHGIDTQYVRNMSQSLRARISADELIQLHDQGISPEFAERVAQSGFKAAGPEQLISLHEHGVPAELLTQAGRSHRVSFTTDEIIRLHEQGVDAEFLHSFDAAGYENASAADLIELHEHGVTADFARRLQSEGYGSLSVSQLVKMKDHGM
;
A
#
# COMPACT_ATOMS: atom_id res chain seq x y z
N MET A 1 11.52 75.77 55.42
CA MET A 1 11.59 75.73 53.95
C MET A 1 10.60 74.67 53.49
N ARG A 2 9.70 75.04 52.57
CA ARG A 2 8.48 74.30 52.23
C ARG A 2 8.77 73.08 51.35
N HIS A 3 8.29 71.91 51.76
CA HIS A 3 8.12 70.72 50.92
C HIS A 3 6.88 70.91 50.04
N ILE A 4 7.01 70.59 48.74
CA ILE A 4 5.90 70.56 47.77
C ILE A 4 5.39 69.11 47.71
N PRO A 5 4.06 68.87 47.79
CA PRO A 5 3.49 67.53 47.83
C PRO A 5 3.25 66.95 46.43
N THR A 6 3.40 65.64 46.33
CA THR A 6 2.89 64.78 45.26
C THR A 6 1.38 64.56 45.44
N ILE A 7 0.59 64.81 44.38
CA ILE A 7 -0.83 64.47 44.29
C ILE A 7 -1.03 63.48 43.14
N SER A 8 -1.62 62.34 43.45
CA SER A 8 -2.11 61.30 42.55
C SER A 8 -3.34 61.76 41.76
N LEU A 9 -3.45 61.40 40.47
CA LEU A 9 -4.72 61.45 39.73
C LEU A 9 -4.96 60.14 38.97
N ARG A 10 -6.07 59.46 39.29
CA ARG A 10 -6.65 58.33 38.55
C ARG A 10 -7.75 58.86 37.61
N LEU A 11 -7.80 58.25 36.42
CA LEU A 11 -8.92 58.05 35.47
C LEU A 11 -9.73 59.26 34.95
N VAL A 12 -9.84 59.39 33.62
CA VAL A 12 -10.96 58.96 32.75
C VAL A 12 -10.71 59.52 31.35
N VAL A 13 -10.47 58.67 30.34
CA VAL A 13 -11.01 58.84 28.97
C VAL A 13 -11.15 57.44 28.34
N LEU A 14 -12.26 56.79 28.65
CA LEU A 14 -12.80 55.64 27.92
C LEU A 14 -14.08 56.14 27.24
N ALA A 15 -13.98 56.63 26.00
CA ALA A 15 -15.15 57.02 25.18
C ALA A 15 -14.85 57.18 23.68
N GLY A 16 -13.59 57.42 23.28
CA GLY A 16 -13.26 57.75 21.88
C GLY A 16 -12.93 56.58 20.95
N LEU A 17 -12.65 55.39 21.48
CA LEU A 17 -12.11 54.25 20.70
C LEU A 17 -13.09 53.09 20.52
N LEU A 18 -14.25 53.11 21.19
CA LEU A 18 -15.33 52.14 21.00
C LEU A 18 -16.37 52.60 19.97
N ALA A 19 -16.45 53.91 19.65
CA ALA A 19 -17.43 54.42 18.70
C ALA A 19 -17.08 54.11 17.23
N SER A 20 -15.81 53.94 16.89
CA SER A 20 -15.35 53.64 15.52
C SER A 20 -15.32 52.14 15.19
N LEU A 21 -15.43 51.25 16.18
CA LEU A 21 -15.58 49.80 15.95
C LEU A 21 -17.05 49.35 15.87
N VAL A 22 -17.98 50.15 16.41
CA VAL A 22 -19.42 49.85 16.36
C VAL A 22 -20.06 50.32 15.04
N GLN A 23 -19.43 51.26 14.31
CA GLN A 23 -19.98 51.78 13.04
C GLN A 23 -19.67 50.92 11.81
N ALA A 24 -18.84 49.88 11.95
CA ALA A 24 -18.53 48.93 10.88
C ALA A 24 -19.41 47.66 10.92
N ALA A 25 -20.31 47.56 11.90
CA ALA A 25 -21.34 46.54 11.96
C ALA A 25 -22.67 47.17 11.50
N GLU A 26 -23.28 46.61 10.45
CA GLU A 26 -24.50 47.07 9.75
C GLU A 26 -24.30 48.09 8.61
N SER A 27 -23.43 47.81 7.64
CA SER A 27 -23.63 48.34 6.28
C SER A 27 -24.49 47.35 5.49
N ASP A 28 -25.56 47.82 4.83
CA ASP A 28 -26.33 47.00 3.90
C ASP A 28 -25.41 46.34 2.86
N PRO A 29 -25.69 45.09 2.44
CA PRO A 29 -24.85 44.41 1.46
C PRO A 29 -24.81 45.18 0.14
N GLU A 30 -23.61 45.35 -0.40
CA GLU A 30 -23.41 45.98 -1.70
C GLU A 30 -23.29 44.93 -2.80
N TYR A 31 -24.13 45.05 -3.83
CA TYR A 31 -24.09 44.17 -4.99
C TYR A 31 -23.50 44.87 -6.21
N ARG A 32 -22.54 44.24 -6.88
CA ARG A 32 -21.82 44.77 -8.05
C ARG A 32 -21.81 43.80 -9.21
N TRP A 33 -21.62 44.34 -10.41
CA TRP A 33 -21.39 43.55 -11.61
C TRP A 33 -20.14 44.05 -12.34
N ARG A 34 -19.49 43.14 -13.05
CA ARG A 34 -18.43 43.42 -14.02
C ARG A 34 -18.65 42.53 -15.23
N ILE A 35 -18.45 43.07 -16.43
CA ILE A 35 -18.52 42.32 -17.68
C ILE A 35 -17.22 42.49 -18.44
N LEU A 36 -16.68 41.37 -18.94
CA LEU A 36 -15.63 41.34 -19.95
C LEU A 36 -16.23 40.78 -21.24
N ALA A 37 -16.21 41.56 -22.31
CA ALA A 37 -16.70 41.13 -23.61
C ALA A 37 -15.77 40.07 -24.23
N ASN A 38 -16.34 38.97 -24.74
CA ASN A 38 -15.58 37.97 -25.49
C ASN A 38 -15.55 38.38 -26.98
N ILE A 39 -14.37 38.66 -27.52
CA ILE A 39 -14.22 39.12 -28.90
C ILE A 39 -14.66 38.00 -29.87
N GLY A 40 -15.61 38.30 -30.75
CA GLY A 40 -16.08 37.37 -31.78
C GLY A 40 -17.06 36.29 -31.29
N ALA A 41 -17.51 36.35 -30.03
CA ALA A 41 -18.50 35.42 -29.46
C ALA A 41 -19.79 36.14 -29.03
N ASP A 42 -20.91 35.42 -29.03
CA ASP A 42 -22.21 35.90 -28.52
C ASP A 42 -22.37 35.72 -27.00
N THR A 43 -21.27 35.47 -26.31
CA THR A 43 -21.19 35.36 -24.85
C THR A 43 -20.34 36.47 -24.24
N VAL A 44 -20.53 36.71 -22.95
CA VAL A 44 -19.67 37.58 -22.15
C VAL A 44 -19.33 36.91 -20.83
N ASN A 45 -18.20 37.27 -20.24
CA ASN A 45 -17.87 36.86 -18.88
C ASN A 45 -18.47 37.88 -17.91
N LEU A 46 -19.53 37.47 -17.22
CA LEU A 46 -20.21 38.25 -16.20
C LEU A 46 -19.69 37.83 -14.83
N THR A 47 -19.15 38.79 -14.09
CA THR A 47 -18.84 38.66 -12.67
C THR A 47 -19.90 39.38 -11.86
N LEU A 48 -20.53 38.69 -10.92
CA LEU A 48 -21.43 39.27 -9.92
C LEU A 48 -20.76 39.17 -8.55
N THR A 49 -20.82 40.24 -7.76
CA THR A 49 -20.13 40.33 -6.47
C THR A 49 -21.09 40.86 -5.40
N ARG A 50 -21.09 40.22 -4.23
CA ARG A 50 -21.73 40.69 -2.99
C ARG A 50 -20.64 41.03 -1.98
N HIS A 51 -20.65 42.25 -1.48
CA HIS A 51 -19.85 42.68 -0.34
C HIS A 51 -20.76 42.85 0.88
N ASP A 52 -20.42 42.19 1.98
CA ASP A 52 -21.19 42.23 3.22
C ASP A 52 -20.21 42.33 4.40
N GLY A 53 -19.98 43.55 4.87
CA GLY A 53 -18.91 43.85 5.82
C GLY A 53 -17.53 43.43 5.31
N PHE A 54 -16.89 42.47 5.97
CA PHE A 54 -15.60 41.89 5.57
C PHE A 54 -15.73 40.69 4.62
N ASN A 55 -16.94 40.19 4.40
CA ASN A 55 -17.18 39.04 3.53
C ASN A 55 -17.40 39.52 2.10
N THR A 56 -16.78 38.83 1.15
CA THR A 56 -16.97 39.09 -0.28
C THR A 56 -17.23 37.77 -1.00
N ILE A 57 -18.39 37.66 -1.63
CA ILE A 57 -18.74 36.55 -2.52
C ILE A 57 -18.68 37.07 -3.94
N SER A 58 -18.02 36.34 -4.84
CA SER A 58 -17.89 36.73 -6.23
C SER A 58 -17.97 35.51 -7.12
N GLN A 59 -18.75 35.60 -8.18
CA GLN A 59 -18.94 34.51 -9.12
C GLN A 59 -18.81 35.02 -10.54
N THR A 60 -18.02 34.32 -11.36
CA THR A 60 -17.85 34.63 -12.78
C THR A 60 -18.40 33.52 -13.64
N ASN A 61 -19.33 33.87 -14.53
CA ASN A 61 -19.97 32.94 -15.44
C ASN A 61 -19.88 33.45 -16.88
N SER A 62 -19.65 32.56 -17.83
CA SER A 62 -19.85 32.87 -19.26
C SER A 62 -21.34 32.80 -19.58
N VAL A 63 -21.94 33.91 -19.96
CA VAL A 63 -23.39 34.00 -20.21
C VAL A 63 -23.67 34.51 -21.62
N PRO A 64 -24.75 34.05 -22.27
CA PRO A 64 -25.18 34.62 -23.54
C PRO A 64 -25.50 36.10 -23.38
N LEU A 65 -25.07 36.94 -24.33
CA LEU A 65 -25.39 38.38 -24.31
C LEU A 65 -26.91 38.62 -24.27
N SER A 66 -27.69 37.79 -24.96
CA SER A 66 -29.15 37.84 -24.95
C SER A 66 -29.79 37.66 -23.55
N SER A 67 -29.07 37.08 -22.59
CA SER A 67 -29.54 36.96 -21.21
C SER A 67 -29.48 38.28 -20.42
N LEU A 68 -28.69 39.25 -20.90
CA LEU A 68 -28.52 40.59 -20.33
C LEU A 68 -29.50 41.55 -21.01
N ARG A 69 -30.76 41.50 -20.56
CA ARG A 69 -31.86 42.18 -21.25
C ARG A 69 -31.72 43.70 -21.18
N GLY A 70 -31.61 44.34 -22.34
CA GLY A 70 -31.36 45.77 -22.46
C GLY A 70 -29.88 46.12 -22.65
N LEU A 71 -28.99 45.13 -22.79
CA LEU A 71 -27.59 45.34 -23.18
C LEU A 71 -27.36 44.84 -24.61
N GLU A 72 -26.90 45.74 -25.47
CA GLU A 72 -26.48 45.41 -26.83
C GLU A 72 -24.95 45.43 -26.95
N ARG A 73 -24.42 44.77 -27.99
CA ARG A 73 -22.96 44.71 -28.22
C ARG A 73 -22.38 46.12 -28.43
N SER A 74 -23.15 47.03 -29.03
CA SER A 74 -22.76 48.43 -29.21
C SER A 74 -22.51 49.18 -27.90
N ASP A 75 -23.22 48.84 -26.83
CA ASP A 75 -23.10 49.51 -25.54
C ASP A 75 -21.75 49.22 -24.87
N MET A 76 -21.10 48.12 -25.25
CA MET A 76 -19.82 47.69 -24.68
C MET A 76 -18.63 48.50 -25.18
N TYR A 77 -18.78 49.29 -26.25
CA TYR A 77 -17.72 50.16 -26.77
C TYR A 77 -17.47 51.39 -25.88
N GLY A 78 -18.48 51.81 -25.11
CA GLY A 78 -18.33 52.85 -24.09
C GLY A 78 -19.62 53.58 -23.77
N GLY A 79 -19.74 54.08 -22.53
CA GLY A 79 -20.87 54.89 -22.08
C GLY A 79 -21.71 54.24 -20.98
N PRO A 80 -22.83 54.88 -20.56
CA PRO A 80 -23.70 54.36 -19.53
C PRO A 80 -24.42 53.09 -20.00
N ALA A 81 -24.61 52.13 -19.09
CA ALA A 81 -25.32 50.89 -19.36
C ALA A 81 -26.40 50.64 -18.31
N SER A 82 -27.55 50.15 -18.78
CA SER A 82 -28.61 49.64 -17.91
C SER A 82 -29.26 48.42 -18.54
N PHE A 83 -29.23 47.31 -17.81
CA PHE A 83 -29.80 46.04 -18.25
C PHE A 83 -30.32 45.29 -17.04
N HIS A 84 -31.04 44.20 -17.27
CA HIS A 84 -31.47 43.33 -16.18
C HIS A 84 -31.27 41.86 -16.52
N ILE A 85 -31.05 41.09 -15.47
CA ILE A 85 -30.89 39.63 -15.53
C ILE A 85 -32.06 39.03 -14.77
N ARG A 86 -32.85 38.19 -15.44
CA ARG A 86 -33.98 37.50 -14.83
C ARG A 86 -33.56 36.09 -14.43
N ARG A 87 -33.72 35.77 -13.15
CA ARG A 87 -33.48 34.45 -12.56
C ARG A 87 -34.76 33.97 -11.88
N ASP A 88 -34.75 32.72 -11.42
CA ASP A 88 -35.88 32.17 -10.67
C ASP A 88 -36.00 32.83 -9.30
N ALA A 89 -34.88 33.02 -8.60
CA ALA A 89 -34.83 33.65 -7.27
C ALA A 89 -35.12 35.16 -7.26
N GLY A 90 -35.00 35.83 -8.41
CA GLY A 90 -35.28 37.26 -8.52
C GLY A 90 -34.72 37.90 -9.78
N THR A 91 -34.85 39.23 -9.85
CA THR A 91 -34.33 40.04 -10.96
C THR A 91 -33.19 40.93 -10.47
N LEU A 92 -32.06 40.87 -11.16
CA LEU A 92 -30.91 41.74 -10.93
C LEU A 92 -31.02 42.92 -11.90
N TYR A 93 -31.19 44.14 -11.37
CA TYR A 93 -31.18 45.36 -12.17
C TYR A 93 -29.80 45.98 -12.12
N CYS A 94 -29.11 45.99 -13.26
CA CYS A 94 -27.73 46.42 -13.38
C CYS A 94 -27.68 47.85 -13.94
N LYS A 95 -26.93 48.72 -13.27
CA LYS A 95 -26.61 50.07 -13.76
C LYS A 95 -25.11 50.31 -13.66
N GLY A 96 -24.54 50.98 -14.64
CA GLY A 96 -23.11 51.27 -14.62
C GLY A 96 -22.63 51.86 -15.93
N SER A 97 -21.42 51.50 -16.33
CA SER A 97 -20.81 52.00 -17.57
C SER A 97 -19.86 51.00 -18.18
N PHE A 98 -19.59 51.17 -19.47
CA PHE A 98 -18.54 50.47 -20.20
C PHE A 98 -17.43 51.43 -20.63
N ALA A 99 -16.22 50.90 -20.72
CA ALA A 99 -15.09 51.50 -21.40
C ALA A 99 -14.20 50.40 -21.97
N LEU A 100 -13.82 50.52 -23.26
CA LEU A 100 -12.88 49.60 -23.92
C LEU A 100 -13.26 48.11 -23.78
N GLY A 101 -14.54 47.77 -23.89
CA GLY A 101 -15.02 46.38 -23.79
C GLY A 101 -15.13 45.82 -22.36
N VAL A 102 -14.86 46.65 -21.34
CA VAL A 102 -15.03 46.30 -19.92
C VAL A 102 -16.17 47.11 -19.33
N GLY A 103 -17.14 46.43 -18.72
CA GLY A 103 -18.27 47.05 -18.02
C GLY A 103 -18.19 46.84 -16.52
N TRP A 104 -18.69 47.79 -15.75
CA TRP A 104 -18.80 47.69 -14.30
C TRP A 104 -19.97 48.52 -13.77
N GLY A 105 -20.49 48.15 -12.60
CA GLY A 105 -21.49 48.95 -11.91
C GLY A 105 -22.12 48.27 -10.71
N SER A 106 -23.26 48.83 -10.28
CA SER A 106 -24.04 48.32 -9.16
C SER A 106 -25.21 47.47 -9.63
N VAL A 107 -25.65 46.59 -8.73
CA VAL A 107 -26.84 45.76 -8.89
C VAL A 107 -27.84 46.14 -7.82
N THR A 108 -29.11 46.31 -8.22
CA THR A 108 -30.23 46.32 -7.29
C THR A 108 -30.99 45.01 -7.47
N PHE A 109 -31.00 44.19 -6.42
CA PHE A 109 -31.70 42.91 -6.42
C PHE A 109 -33.16 43.08 -6.01
N HIS A 110 -34.06 42.41 -6.71
CA HIS A 110 -35.46 42.31 -6.34
C HIS A 110 -35.84 40.82 -6.31
N PRO A 111 -36.04 40.23 -5.12
CA PRO A 111 -36.46 38.83 -5.00
C PRO A 111 -37.79 38.56 -5.70
N ASP A 112 -37.96 37.37 -6.28
CA ASP A 112 -39.28 36.92 -6.76
C ASP A 112 -40.09 36.37 -5.56
N PRO A 113 -41.20 37.02 -5.17
CA PRO A 113 -42.00 36.57 -4.03
C PRO A 113 -42.60 35.17 -4.23
N ARG A 114 -42.78 34.72 -5.49
CA ARG A 114 -43.28 33.37 -5.79
C ARG A 114 -42.22 32.32 -5.45
N PHE A 115 -40.97 32.57 -5.83
CA PHE A 115 -39.86 31.68 -5.51
C PHE A 115 -39.66 31.55 -3.99
N LEU A 116 -39.73 32.67 -3.26
CA LEU A 116 -39.70 32.66 -1.80
C LEU A 116 -40.87 31.87 -1.20
N SER A 117 -42.08 32.03 -1.74
CA SER A 117 -43.26 31.25 -1.30
C SER A 117 -43.05 29.76 -1.51
N GLU A 118 -42.53 29.36 -2.68
CA GLU A 118 -42.29 27.96 -2.98
C GLU A 118 -41.17 27.35 -2.13
N LEU A 119 -40.09 28.08 -1.82
CA LEU A 119 -39.08 27.62 -0.85
C LEU A 119 -39.68 27.35 0.52
N LYS A 120 -40.61 28.20 0.97
CA LYS A 120 -41.34 27.99 2.23
C LYS A 120 -42.26 26.77 2.18
N GLU A 121 -42.91 26.52 1.05
CA GLU A 121 -43.73 25.31 0.83
C GLU A 121 -42.89 24.02 0.82
N ILE A 122 -41.65 24.08 0.31
CA ILE A 122 -40.68 22.96 0.39
C ILE A 122 -40.24 22.70 1.84
N GLY A 123 -40.41 23.68 2.72
CA GLY A 123 -40.14 23.59 4.15
C GLY A 123 -38.92 24.38 4.62
N PHE A 124 -38.33 25.21 3.76
CA PHE A 124 -37.26 26.14 4.15
C PHE A 124 -37.87 27.36 4.83
N ARG A 125 -37.57 27.51 6.12
CA ARG A 125 -38.03 28.65 6.94
C ARG A 125 -36.93 29.69 7.04
N ASP A 126 -37.31 30.90 7.46
CA ASP A 126 -36.38 31.99 7.77
C ASP A 126 -35.41 32.35 6.61
N VAL A 127 -35.91 32.25 5.38
CA VAL A 127 -35.17 32.62 4.16
C VAL A 127 -34.93 34.12 4.12
N ARG A 128 -33.65 34.50 4.07
CA ARG A 128 -33.17 35.88 4.04
C ARG A 128 -32.94 36.36 2.60
N GLU A 129 -32.89 37.69 2.42
CA GLU A 129 -32.70 38.28 1.10
C GLU A 129 -31.31 38.03 0.51
N ASP A 130 -30.27 38.03 1.34
CA ASP A 130 -28.89 37.69 0.95
C ASP A 130 -28.80 36.27 0.39
N GLN A 131 -29.51 35.31 0.99
CA GLN A 131 -29.59 33.94 0.49
C GLN A 131 -30.30 33.87 -0.88
N LEU A 132 -31.38 34.64 -1.07
CA LEU A 132 -32.06 34.72 -2.36
C LEU A 132 -31.16 35.35 -3.44
N PHE A 133 -30.31 36.31 -3.05
CA PHE A 133 -29.30 36.87 -3.94
C PHE A 133 -28.25 35.82 -4.32
N ASP A 134 -27.71 35.07 -3.36
CA ASP A 134 -26.71 34.03 -3.60
C ASP A 134 -27.27 32.95 -4.56
N LEU A 135 -28.51 32.49 -4.32
CA LEU A 135 -29.21 31.61 -5.26
C LEU A 135 -29.40 32.24 -6.65
N ALA A 136 -29.61 33.56 -6.74
CA ALA A 136 -29.80 34.24 -8.02
C ALA A 136 -28.49 34.37 -8.82
N ILE A 137 -27.36 34.67 -8.16
CA ILE A 137 -26.06 34.76 -8.85
C ILE A 137 -25.65 33.39 -9.40
N ASP A 138 -25.89 32.32 -8.63
CA ASP A 138 -25.65 30.92 -9.01
C ASP A 138 -26.60 30.40 -10.08
N ASN A 139 -27.59 31.20 -10.51
CA ASN A 139 -28.66 30.77 -11.41
C ASN A 139 -29.39 29.52 -10.89
N PHE A 140 -29.53 29.43 -9.57
CA PHE A 140 -30.08 28.27 -8.90
C PHE A 140 -31.55 28.06 -9.29
N ARG A 141 -31.94 26.80 -9.46
CA ARG A 141 -33.29 26.39 -9.87
C ARG A 141 -34.07 25.87 -8.69
N LEU A 142 -35.34 26.24 -8.60
CA LEU A 142 -36.22 25.73 -7.55
C LEU A 142 -36.36 24.20 -7.55
N SER A 143 -36.29 23.57 -8.73
CA SER A 143 -36.27 22.10 -8.85
C SER A 143 -35.11 21.48 -8.09
N THR A 144 -33.93 22.09 -8.11
CA THR A 144 -32.75 21.62 -7.38
C THR A 144 -33.00 21.64 -5.87
N ALA A 145 -33.59 22.70 -5.31
CA ALA A 145 -33.96 22.74 -3.90
C ALA A 145 -34.98 21.65 -3.52
N ARG A 146 -35.96 21.37 -4.39
CA ARG A 146 -36.92 20.26 -4.19
C ARG A 146 -36.22 18.91 -4.18
N GLU A 147 -35.33 18.68 -5.14
CA GLU A 147 -34.58 17.42 -5.27
C GLU A 147 -33.68 17.17 -4.06
N LEU A 148 -32.88 18.16 -3.64
CA LEU A 148 -32.00 18.05 -2.48
C LEU A 148 -32.79 17.79 -1.19
N ARG A 149 -33.87 18.54 -0.94
CA ARG A 149 -34.73 18.36 0.23
C ARG A 149 -35.43 17.00 0.25
N ALA A 150 -35.84 16.50 -0.91
CA ALA A 150 -36.44 15.17 -1.04
C ALA A 150 -35.43 14.04 -0.85
N ALA A 151 -34.18 14.26 -1.27
CA ALA A 151 -33.10 13.28 -1.15
C ALA A 151 -32.63 13.06 0.30
N CYS A 152 -32.62 14.11 1.13
CA CYS A 152 -32.21 13.99 2.52
C CYS A 152 -32.97 14.92 3.48
N LYS A 153 -33.39 14.38 4.63
CA LYS A 153 -33.94 15.17 5.75
C LYS A 153 -32.89 16.04 6.45
N CYS A 154 -31.61 15.79 6.19
CA CYS A 154 -30.48 16.58 6.68
C CYS A 154 -30.39 17.98 6.04
N VAL A 155 -30.99 18.17 4.86
CA VAL A 155 -31.05 19.48 4.20
C VAL A 155 -32.16 20.29 4.87
N GLN A 156 -31.83 21.18 5.80
CA GLN A 156 -32.78 21.87 6.67
C GLN A 156 -33.01 23.33 6.28
N THR A 157 -31.97 23.99 5.77
CA THR A 157 -31.91 25.43 5.51
C THR A 157 -31.59 25.73 4.05
N VAL A 158 -31.76 26.99 3.65
CA VAL A 158 -31.27 27.44 2.32
C VAL A 158 -29.74 27.45 2.26
N ASP A 159 -29.07 27.70 3.38
CA ASP A 159 -27.60 27.64 3.44
C ASP A 159 -27.10 26.21 3.11
N ASP A 160 -27.76 25.15 3.59
CA ASP A 160 -27.42 23.76 3.24
C ASP A 160 -27.55 23.51 1.72
N VAL A 161 -28.56 24.11 1.09
CA VAL A 161 -28.81 23.98 -0.36
C VAL A 161 -27.72 24.69 -1.16
N ILE A 162 -27.34 25.90 -0.72
CA ILE A 162 -26.26 26.68 -1.34
C ILE A 162 -24.94 25.92 -1.20
N GLU A 163 -24.63 25.43 0.01
CA GLU A 163 -23.42 24.66 0.31
C GLU A 163 -23.31 23.42 -0.58
N LEU A 164 -24.35 22.57 -0.61
CA LEU A 164 -24.36 21.38 -1.47
C LEU A 164 -24.18 21.73 -2.96
N ASN A 165 -24.85 22.79 -3.43
CA ASN A 165 -24.77 23.22 -4.82
C ASN A 165 -23.37 23.72 -5.19
N ASN A 166 -22.74 24.50 -4.32
CA ASN A 166 -21.40 25.04 -4.53
C ASN A 166 -20.34 23.95 -4.66
N HIS A 167 -20.53 22.85 -3.94
CA HIS A 167 -19.70 21.64 -4.00
C HIS A 167 -20.17 20.63 -5.07
N GLY A 168 -21.15 21.00 -5.91
CA GLY A 168 -21.62 20.16 -7.01
C GLY A 168 -22.39 18.91 -6.59
N VAL A 169 -22.93 18.88 -5.38
CA VAL A 169 -23.77 17.80 -4.88
C VAL A 169 -25.19 17.96 -5.45
N ASP A 170 -25.61 17.00 -6.27
CA ASP A 170 -26.99 16.91 -6.77
C ASP A 170 -27.85 15.97 -5.91
N GLY A 171 -29.16 15.94 -6.20
CA GLY A 171 -30.11 15.10 -5.46
C GLY A 171 -29.86 13.60 -5.63
N TYR A 172 -29.27 13.18 -6.76
CA TYR A 172 -28.92 11.78 -6.99
C TYR A 172 -27.78 11.38 -6.06
N TYR A 173 -26.65 12.09 -6.10
CA TYR A 173 -25.48 11.85 -5.25
C TYR A 173 -25.87 11.89 -3.78
N LEU A 174 -26.53 12.96 -3.32
CA LEU A 174 -26.96 13.12 -1.93
C LEU A 174 -27.84 11.94 -1.47
N GLY A 175 -28.81 11.56 -2.29
CA GLY A 175 -29.71 10.45 -1.99
C GLY A 175 -28.98 9.11 -1.94
N ARG A 176 -27.96 8.90 -2.78
CA ARG A 176 -27.15 7.68 -2.77
C ARG A 176 -26.26 7.62 -1.54
N VAL A 177 -25.47 8.65 -1.27
CA VAL A 177 -24.54 8.71 -0.12
C VAL A 177 -25.29 8.48 1.19
N THR A 178 -26.40 9.17 1.42
CA THR A 178 -27.18 9.08 2.68
C THR A 178 -27.82 7.72 2.92
N ARG A 179 -27.97 6.87 1.88
CA ARG A 179 -28.47 5.48 2.00
C ARG A 179 -27.35 4.45 2.18
N LEU A 180 -26.15 4.75 1.69
CA LEU A 180 -25.02 3.84 1.70
C LEU A 180 -24.12 4.03 2.92
N SER A 181 -24.20 5.20 3.56
CA SER A 181 -23.37 5.57 4.69
C SER A 181 -24.18 5.71 5.98
N SER A 182 -23.48 5.64 7.12
CA SER A 182 -24.00 6.15 8.39
C SER A 182 -24.40 7.63 8.25
N PRO A 183 -25.29 8.17 9.10
CA PRO A 183 -25.71 9.57 9.01
C PRO A 183 -24.52 10.54 8.97
N LEU A 184 -24.51 11.43 7.97
CA LEU A 184 -23.44 12.40 7.73
C LEU A 184 -23.94 13.84 7.91
N SER A 185 -23.02 14.74 8.26
CA SER A 185 -23.25 16.19 8.15
C SER A 185 -23.20 16.63 6.69
N ILE A 186 -23.75 17.82 6.39
CA ILE A 186 -23.64 18.44 5.06
C ILE A 186 -22.16 18.63 4.67
N GLU A 187 -21.35 19.11 5.60
CA GLU A 187 -19.89 19.28 5.42
C GLU A 187 -19.17 17.98 5.03
N ALA A 188 -19.48 16.86 5.69
CA ALA A 188 -18.88 15.58 5.33
C ALA A 188 -19.27 15.14 3.92
N ILE A 189 -20.51 15.42 3.49
CA ILE A 189 -21.00 15.07 2.14
C ILE A 189 -20.31 15.94 1.09
N THR A 190 -20.13 17.23 1.34
CA THR A 190 -19.42 18.13 0.42
C THR A 190 -17.94 17.80 0.33
N GLN A 191 -17.27 17.49 1.45
CA GLN A 191 -15.89 17.01 1.45
C GLN A 191 -15.73 15.73 0.63
N MET A 192 -16.59 14.72 0.84
CA MET A 192 -16.56 13.51 0.02
C MET A 192 -16.72 13.83 -1.47
N LYS A 193 -17.60 14.77 -1.82
CA LYS A 193 -17.84 15.15 -3.21
C LYS A 193 -16.64 15.87 -3.83
N ASP A 194 -16.01 16.78 -3.10
CA ASP A 194 -14.83 17.53 -3.54
C ASP A 194 -13.62 16.62 -3.81
N HIS A 195 -13.44 15.62 -2.95
CA HIS A 195 -12.42 14.59 -3.11
C HIS A 195 -12.81 13.52 -4.15
N GLY A 196 -13.97 13.65 -4.77
CA GLY A 196 -14.38 12.80 -5.89
C GLY A 196 -14.85 11.41 -5.48
N VAL A 197 -15.29 11.22 -4.24
CA VAL A 197 -15.82 9.93 -3.76
C VAL A 197 -16.96 9.46 -4.66
N GLN A 198 -16.80 8.28 -5.25
CA GLN A 198 -17.78 7.73 -6.17
C GLN A 198 -18.84 6.88 -5.46
N ILE A 199 -20.07 6.88 -5.99
CA ILE A 199 -21.15 6.02 -5.47
C ILE A 199 -20.78 4.53 -5.53
N SER A 200 -20.04 4.12 -6.55
CA SER A 200 -19.57 2.73 -6.68
C SER A 200 -18.61 2.29 -5.57
N LEU A 201 -17.83 3.23 -5.02
CA LEU A 201 -16.95 2.97 -3.88
C LEU A 201 -17.80 2.66 -2.63
N LEU A 202 -18.81 3.50 -2.37
CA LEU A 202 -19.75 3.33 -1.26
C LEU A 202 -20.58 2.04 -1.39
N GLU A 203 -21.03 1.70 -2.60
CA GLU A 203 -21.73 0.43 -2.87
C GLU A 203 -20.84 -0.78 -2.58
N ALA A 204 -19.56 -0.73 -2.96
CA ALA A 204 -18.61 -1.80 -2.70
C ALA A 204 -18.36 -1.97 -1.20
N LEU A 205 -18.14 -0.86 -0.48
CA LEU A 205 -17.98 -0.87 0.98
C LEU A 205 -19.18 -1.51 1.68
N GLN A 206 -20.39 -1.05 1.35
CA GLN A 206 -21.62 -1.60 1.93
C GLN A 206 -21.77 -3.10 1.61
N SER A 207 -21.49 -3.52 0.38
CA SER A 207 -21.62 -4.92 -0.06
C SER A 207 -20.60 -5.84 0.62
N ALA A 208 -19.41 -5.33 0.90
CA ALA A 208 -18.36 -6.02 1.65
C ALA A 208 -18.56 -5.95 3.18
N GLY A 209 -19.60 -5.27 3.66
CA GLY A 209 -19.93 -5.17 5.07
C GLY A 209 -19.17 -4.09 5.84
N TYR A 210 -18.47 -3.19 5.15
CA TYR A 210 -17.74 -2.08 5.77
C TYR A 210 -18.69 -0.93 6.16
N GLN A 211 -18.49 -0.41 7.37
CA GLN A 211 -19.10 0.84 7.84
C GLN A 211 -18.00 1.80 8.28
N LEU A 212 -17.50 2.59 7.33
CA LEU A 212 -16.41 3.53 7.57
C LEU A 212 -16.95 4.96 7.80
N PRO A 213 -16.27 5.77 8.63
CA PRO A 213 -16.57 7.20 8.71
C PRO A 213 -16.23 7.89 7.37
N ALA A 214 -16.86 9.04 7.11
CA ALA A 214 -16.69 9.77 5.85
C ALA A 214 -15.23 10.12 5.56
N GLU A 215 -14.47 10.52 6.58
CA GLU A 215 -13.03 10.83 6.47
C GLU A 215 -12.24 9.65 5.90
N SER A 216 -12.46 8.43 6.43
CA SER A 216 -11.81 7.23 5.91
C SER A 216 -12.25 6.85 4.49
N VAL A 217 -13.50 7.16 4.10
CA VAL A 217 -13.94 6.94 2.71
C VAL A 217 -13.26 7.93 1.77
N THR A 218 -13.12 9.18 2.20
CA THR A 218 -12.36 10.20 1.47
C THR A 218 -10.90 9.76 1.33
N GLU A 219 -10.28 9.26 2.39
CA GLU A 219 -8.90 8.75 2.37
C GLU A 219 -8.72 7.59 1.38
N LEU A 220 -9.64 6.62 1.36
CA LEU A 220 -9.65 5.55 0.36
C LEU A 220 -9.68 6.10 -1.08
N GLN A 221 -10.52 7.10 -1.32
CA GLN A 221 -10.64 7.73 -2.64
C GLN A 221 -9.37 8.50 -3.04
N ASP A 222 -8.75 9.20 -2.10
CA ASP A 222 -7.52 9.98 -2.32
C ASP A 222 -6.32 9.08 -2.63
N HIS A 223 -6.25 7.91 -1.99
CA HIS A 223 -5.25 6.87 -2.29
C HIS A 223 -5.58 6.06 -3.55
N GLY A 224 -6.75 6.27 -4.16
CA GLY A 224 -7.15 5.58 -5.39
C GLY A 224 -7.71 4.17 -5.19
N VAL A 225 -8.07 3.81 -3.95
CA VAL A 225 -8.66 2.51 -3.64
C VAL A 225 -10.00 2.34 -4.35
N GLY A 226 -10.01 1.43 -5.33
CA GLY A 226 -11.15 1.20 -6.20
C GLY A 226 -12.19 0.24 -5.63
N ALA A 227 -13.41 0.36 -6.15
CA ALA A 227 -14.54 -0.51 -5.80
C ALA A 227 -14.31 -2.00 -6.14
N SER A 228 -13.47 -2.32 -7.13
CA SER A 228 -13.10 -3.71 -7.48
C SER A 228 -12.29 -4.36 -6.36
N LEU A 229 -11.24 -3.69 -5.90
CA LEU A 229 -10.39 -4.17 -4.81
C LEU A 229 -11.24 -4.51 -3.59
N ILE A 230 -12.12 -3.59 -3.17
CA ILE A 230 -12.98 -3.79 -1.99
C ILE A 230 -13.91 -4.99 -2.15
N ARG A 231 -14.56 -5.16 -3.32
CA ARG A 231 -15.48 -6.28 -3.55
C ARG A 231 -14.77 -7.63 -3.51
N GLU A 232 -13.53 -7.67 -4.00
CA GLU A 232 -12.78 -8.91 -4.06
C GLU A 232 -12.07 -9.21 -2.73
N MET A 233 -11.52 -8.20 -2.07
CA MET A 233 -10.76 -8.37 -0.82
C MET A 233 -11.65 -8.52 0.41
N GLY A 234 -12.78 -7.81 0.47
CA GLY A 234 -13.66 -7.79 1.65
C GLY A 234 -14.05 -9.18 2.18
N PRO A 235 -14.56 -10.11 1.34
CA PRO A 235 -14.90 -11.46 1.76
C PRO A 235 -13.70 -12.31 2.22
N ARG A 236 -12.50 -12.04 1.68
CA ARG A 236 -11.26 -12.80 1.91
C ARG A 236 -10.60 -12.46 3.23
N LEU A 237 -10.65 -11.18 3.58
CA LEU A 237 -10.09 -10.67 4.82
C LEU A 237 -11.07 -10.78 6.00
N ASN A 238 -12.12 -11.62 5.91
CA ASN A 238 -13.17 -11.78 6.92
C ASN A 238 -13.82 -10.46 7.38
N GLY A 239 -13.92 -9.46 6.48
CA GLY A 239 -14.37 -8.11 6.85
C GLY A 239 -13.43 -7.35 7.78
N ALA A 240 -12.26 -7.91 8.10
CA ALA A 240 -11.20 -7.28 8.87
C ALA A 240 -10.21 -6.63 7.89
N GLY A 241 -10.54 -5.39 7.57
CA GLY A 241 -9.63 -4.43 6.96
C GLY A 241 -10.17 -3.07 7.33
N ASN A 242 -9.63 -2.40 8.34
CA ASN A 242 -10.00 -1.01 8.51
C ASN A 242 -9.53 -0.22 7.25
N ALA A 243 -9.94 1.03 7.06
CA ALA A 243 -9.60 1.75 5.83
C ALA A 243 -8.08 1.75 5.53
N GLN A 244 -7.25 1.82 6.59
CA GLN A 244 -5.80 1.76 6.48
C GLN A 244 -5.32 0.47 5.80
N ASP A 245 -5.89 -0.68 6.17
CA ASP A 245 -5.47 -1.96 5.63
C ASP A 245 -5.73 -2.03 4.12
N LEU A 246 -6.88 -1.51 3.67
CA LEU A 246 -7.22 -1.43 2.24
C LEU A 246 -6.30 -0.46 1.48
N ILE A 247 -5.92 0.64 2.12
CA ILE A 247 -4.98 1.62 1.58
C ILE A 247 -3.59 0.97 1.44
N GLU A 248 -3.08 0.33 2.48
CA GLU A 248 -1.76 -0.31 2.47
C GLU A 248 -1.68 -1.42 1.41
N LEU A 249 -2.70 -2.27 1.32
CA LEU A 249 -2.77 -3.29 0.28
C LEU A 249 -2.75 -2.69 -1.13
N HIS A 250 -3.49 -1.59 -1.35
CA HIS A 250 -3.50 -0.89 -2.63
C HIS A 250 -2.16 -0.24 -2.95
N ASP A 251 -1.59 0.50 -2.00
CA ASP A 251 -0.38 1.30 -2.17
C ASP A 251 0.85 0.41 -2.38
N HIS A 252 0.87 -0.78 -1.78
CA HIS A 252 1.88 -1.81 -2.04
C HIS A 252 1.60 -2.63 -3.31
N GLY A 253 0.45 -2.45 -3.95
CA GLY A 253 0.11 -3.15 -5.20
C GLY A 253 -0.35 -4.59 -5.03
N VAL A 254 -0.77 -4.98 -3.83
CA VAL A 254 -1.27 -6.32 -3.54
C VAL A 254 -2.58 -6.57 -4.30
N SER A 255 -2.57 -7.57 -5.19
CA SER A 255 -3.74 -7.92 -5.98
C SER A 255 -4.66 -8.94 -5.28
N PRO A 256 -5.98 -8.93 -5.56
CA PRO A 256 -6.88 -9.98 -5.09
C PRO A 256 -6.51 -11.38 -5.60
N GLU A 257 -5.87 -11.49 -6.76
CA GLU A 257 -5.40 -12.78 -7.28
C GLU A 257 -4.25 -13.34 -6.44
N PHE A 258 -3.33 -12.50 -5.98
CA PHE A 258 -2.25 -12.91 -5.09
C PHE A 258 -2.79 -13.49 -3.78
N VAL A 259 -3.75 -12.79 -3.16
CA VAL A 259 -4.41 -13.26 -1.94
C VAL A 259 -5.18 -14.56 -2.16
N ARG A 260 -5.87 -14.69 -3.30
CA ARG A 260 -6.56 -15.94 -3.68
C ARG A 260 -5.57 -17.12 -3.78
N HIS A 261 -4.39 -16.92 -4.37
CA HIS A 261 -3.38 -17.99 -4.45
C HIS A 261 -2.85 -18.41 -3.06
N LEU A 262 -2.70 -17.46 -2.13
CA LEU A 262 -2.36 -17.77 -0.74
C LEU A 262 -3.45 -18.64 -0.08
N GLU A 263 -4.73 -18.25 -0.22
CA GLU A 263 -5.87 -18.99 0.31
C GLU A 263 -5.97 -20.41 -0.29
N GLU A 264 -5.81 -20.55 -1.61
CA GLU A 264 -5.86 -21.84 -2.32
C GLU A 264 -4.75 -22.81 -1.89
N ALA A 265 -3.60 -22.27 -1.50
CA ALA A 265 -2.50 -23.05 -0.91
C ALA A 265 -2.72 -23.38 0.57
N GLY A 266 -3.80 -22.90 1.20
CA GLY A 266 -4.07 -23.06 2.62
C GLY A 266 -3.11 -22.26 3.51
N VAL A 267 -2.59 -21.15 2.98
CA VAL A 267 -1.78 -20.15 3.69
C VAL A 267 -2.70 -18.99 4.06
N ASN A 268 -2.79 -18.68 5.36
CA ASN A 268 -3.63 -17.60 5.89
C ASN A 268 -2.75 -16.61 6.67
N PRO A 269 -1.98 -15.75 5.99
CA PRO A 269 -1.12 -14.76 6.65
C PRO A 269 -1.94 -13.58 7.21
N SER A 270 -1.33 -12.78 8.09
CA SER A 270 -1.86 -11.45 8.40
C SER A 270 -1.76 -10.49 7.21
N ILE A 271 -2.41 -9.31 7.26
CA ILE A 271 -2.29 -8.30 6.22
C ILE A 271 -0.84 -7.84 6.05
N ASP A 272 -0.14 -7.55 7.15
CA ASP A 272 1.30 -7.22 7.14
C ASP A 272 2.12 -8.31 6.45
N GLU A 273 1.82 -9.58 6.72
CA GLU A 273 2.51 -10.71 6.10
C GLU A 273 2.18 -10.82 4.60
N ILE A 274 0.94 -10.56 4.17
CA ILE A 274 0.57 -10.50 2.75
C ILE A 274 1.38 -9.41 2.04
N ILE A 275 1.48 -8.22 2.63
CA ILE A 275 2.25 -7.10 2.09
C ILE A 275 3.73 -7.48 2.00
N GLN A 276 4.31 -8.06 3.06
CA GLN A 276 5.70 -8.52 3.04
C GLN A 276 5.95 -9.60 1.98
N LEU A 277 5.07 -10.57 1.83
CA LEU A 277 5.20 -11.61 0.80
C LEU A 277 5.21 -10.98 -0.61
N HIS A 278 4.32 -10.02 -0.86
CA HIS A 278 4.24 -9.30 -2.12
C HIS A 278 5.50 -8.46 -2.39
N ASP A 279 5.93 -7.64 -1.42
CA ASP A 279 7.05 -6.72 -1.56
C ASP A 279 8.39 -7.44 -1.81
N HIS A 280 8.56 -8.63 -1.23
CA HIS A 280 9.72 -9.49 -1.44
C HIS A 280 9.59 -10.41 -2.66
N GLY A 281 8.46 -10.40 -3.36
CA GLY A 281 8.24 -11.17 -4.58
C GLY A 281 8.19 -12.69 -4.36
N THR A 282 7.72 -13.13 -3.19
CA THR A 282 7.53 -14.54 -2.86
C THR A 282 6.07 -14.96 -3.05
N ASP A 283 5.80 -16.27 -3.07
CA ASP A 283 4.48 -16.82 -3.39
C ASP A 283 4.00 -17.88 -2.38
N ALA A 284 2.76 -18.32 -2.58
CA ALA A 284 2.12 -19.32 -1.74
C ALA A 284 2.81 -20.71 -1.81
N ASP A 285 3.47 -21.01 -2.93
CA ASP A 285 4.14 -22.28 -3.15
C ASP A 285 5.41 -22.40 -2.30
N LEU A 286 6.20 -21.33 -2.23
CA LEU A 286 7.39 -21.27 -1.37
C LEU A 286 7.03 -21.29 0.11
N VAL A 287 5.98 -20.57 0.53
CA VAL A 287 5.45 -20.66 1.91
C VAL A 287 4.99 -22.08 2.24
N SER A 288 4.32 -22.75 1.30
CA SER A 288 3.89 -24.14 1.47
C SER A 288 5.07 -25.11 1.54
N ALA A 289 6.14 -24.88 0.79
CA ALA A 289 7.36 -25.67 0.86
C ALA A 289 8.08 -25.48 2.21
N ALA A 290 8.21 -24.24 2.69
CA ALA A 290 8.77 -23.95 4.02
C ALA A 290 7.97 -24.64 5.14
N LYS A 291 6.64 -24.57 5.07
CA LYS A 291 5.74 -25.28 5.99
C LYS A 291 5.90 -26.79 5.90
N GLY A 292 5.99 -27.35 4.69
CA GLY A 292 6.19 -28.78 4.44
C GLY A 292 7.55 -29.30 4.93
N ALA A 293 8.59 -28.46 4.87
CA ALA A 293 9.91 -28.73 5.43
C ALA A 293 9.94 -28.61 6.97
N GLY A 294 8.86 -28.14 7.60
CA GLY A 294 8.72 -28.01 9.04
C GLY A 294 9.47 -26.82 9.62
N MET A 295 9.69 -25.76 8.83
CA MET A 295 10.31 -24.51 9.29
C MET A 295 9.38 -23.75 10.24
N ASP A 296 9.97 -23.15 11.27
CA ASP A 296 9.26 -22.22 12.14
C ASP A 296 8.94 -20.93 11.37
N LYS A 297 7.74 -20.37 11.56
CA LYS A 297 7.28 -19.14 10.89
C LYS A 297 7.47 -19.19 9.35
N PRO A 298 6.73 -20.07 8.66
CA PRO A 298 6.94 -20.38 7.25
C PRO A 298 6.85 -19.17 6.30
N VAL A 299 6.08 -18.13 6.68
CA VAL A 299 6.01 -16.86 5.93
C VAL A 299 7.37 -16.15 5.92
N SER A 300 7.92 -15.84 7.10
CA SER A 300 9.24 -15.20 7.19
C SER A 300 10.36 -16.06 6.63
N SER A 301 10.27 -17.39 6.75
CA SER A 301 11.22 -18.30 6.12
C SER A 301 11.16 -18.23 4.60
N ALA A 302 9.97 -18.21 4.00
CA ALA A 302 9.80 -18.09 2.55
C ALA A 302 10.32 -16.77 2.01
N ILE A 303 10.14 -15.67 2.75
CA ILE A 303 10.72 -14.36 2.39
C ILE A 303 12.25 -14.45 2.38
N ALA A 304 12.86 -14.96 3.46
CA ALA A 304 14.32 -15.09 3.55
C ALA A 304 14.89 -16.00 2.43
N LEU A 305 14.20 -17.09 2.10
CA LEU A 305 14.59 -17.99 1.01
C LEU A 305 14.49 -17.28 -0.35
N GLN A 306 13.38 -16.57 -0.61
CA GLN A 306 13.19 -15.80 -1.85
C GLN A 306 14.26 -14.72 -2.03
N ASP A 307 14.60 -13.99 -0.97
CA ASP A 307 15.64 -12.94 -0.99
C ASP A 307 17.03 -13.50 -1.35
N HIS A 308 17.28 -14.78 -1.09
CA HIS A 308 18.50 -15.50 -1.48
C HIS A 308 18.37 -16.29 -2.79
N GLY A 309 17.26 -16.13 -3.53
CA GLY A 309 17.04 -16.79 -4.82
C GLY A 309 16.71 -18.27 -4.71
N ILE A 310 16.26 -18.74 -3.54
CA ILE A 310 15.93 -20.14 -3.30
C ILE A 310 14.47 -20.40 -3.65
N ASP A 311 14.25 -21.27 -4.63
CA ASP A 311 12.92 -21.61 -5.11
C ASP A 311 12.26 -22.78 -4.34
N THR A 312 10.98 -23.00 -4.63
CA THR A 312 10.17 -24.07 -4.06
C THR A 312 10.76 -25.47 -4.31
N GLN A 313 11.39 -25.71 -5.46
CA GLN A 313 11.93 -27.02 -5.83
C GLN A 313 13.17 -27.33 -4.99
N TYR A 314 14.06 -26.36 -4.80
CA TYR A 314 15.23 -26.50 -3.96
C TYR A 314 14.84 -26.84 -2.52
N VAL A 315 13.88 -26.12 -1.93
CA VAL A 315 13.40 -26.39 -0.56
C VAL A 315 12.83 -27.80 -0.43
N ARG A 316 11.96 -28.22 -1.36
CA ARG A 316 11.32 -29.55 -1.34
C ARG A 316 12.36 -30.67 -1.51
N ASN A 317 13.25 -30.54 -2.48
CA ASN A 317 14.25 -31.56 -2.78
C ASN A 317 15.29 -31.66 -1.65
N MET A 318 15.78 -30.53 -1.13
CA MET A 318 16.71 -30.54 0.01
C MET A 318 16.08 -31.16 1.25
N SER A 319 14.84 -30.80 1.59
CA SER A 319 14.13 -31.39 2.73
C SER A 319 14.00 -32.93 2.61
N GLN A 320 13.72 -33.43 1.40
CA GLN A 320 13.65 -34.87 1.12
C GLN A 320 15.02 -35.56 1.20
N SER A 321 16.06 -34.94 0.63
CA SER A 321 17.43 -35.48 0.63
C SER A 321 18.00 -35.58 2.05
N LEU A 322 17.80 -34.54 2.85
CA LEU A 322 18.37 -34.47 4.21
C LEU A 322 17.62 -35.35 5.22
N ARG A 323 16.33 -35.64 4.98
CA ARG A 323 15.46 -36.41 5.90
C ARG A 323 15.49 -35.89 7.35
N ALA A 324 15.75 -34.60 7.52
CA ALA A 324 15.89 -33.91 8.79
C ALA A 324 15.17 -32.56 8.73
N ARG A 325 14.85 -32.00 9.91
CA ARG A 325 14.42 -30.60 9.97
C ARG A 325 15.60 -29.72 9.58
N ILE A 326 15.33 -28.74 8.73
CA ILE A 326 16.29 -27.74 8.29
C ILE A 326 15.64 -26.36 8.37
N SER A 327 16.37 -25.40 8.91
CA SER A 327 15.96 -24.00 8.98
C SER A 327 16.18 -23.28 7.64
N ALA A 328 15.58 -22.09 7.50
CA ALA A 328 15.83 -21.23 6.34
C ALA A 328 17.31 -20.86 6.24
N ASP A 329 17.94 -20.45 7.34
CA ASP A 329 19.35 -20.06 7.39
C ASP A 329 20.29 -21.18 6.92
N GLU A 330 20.01 -22.43 7.31
CA GLU A 330 20.80 -23.59 6.88
C GLU A 330 20.61 -23.89 5.38
N LEU A 331 19.39 -23.75 4.84
CA LEU A 331 19.19 -23.88 3.39
C LEU A 331 19.85 -22.76 2.61
N ILE A 332 19.79 -21.53 3.13
CA ILE A 332 20.49 -20.37 2.59
C ILE A 332 21.99 -20.63 2.54
N GLN A 333 22.57 -21.10 3.65
CA GLN A 333 23.98 -21.44 3.71
C GLN A 333 24.35 -22.53 2.69
N LEU A 334 23.55 -23.58 2.57
CA LEU A 334 23.79 -24.65 1.58
C LEU A 334 23.70 -24.12 0.14
N HIS A 335 22.68 -23.30 -0.16
CA HIS A 335 22.47 -22.74 -1.48
C HIS A 335 23.60 -21.78 -1.89
N ASP A 336 23.98 -20.87 -0.99
CA ASP A 336 25.03 -19.88 -1.24
C ASP A 336 26.41 -20.53 -1.43
N GLN A 337 26.62 -21.73 -0.90
CA GLN A 337 27.81 -22.56 -1.12
C GLN A 337 27.69 -23.52 -2.32
N GLY A 338 26.62 -23.43 -3.12
CA GLY A 338 26.44 -24.22 -4.34
C GLY A 338 26.05 -25.68 -4.11
N ILE A 339 25.53 -26.03 -2.93
CA ILE A 339 25.16 -27.41 -2.62
C ILE A 339 23.87 -27.80 -3.33
N SER A 340 23.98 -28.67 -4.33
CA SER A 340 22.83 -29.21 -5.05
C SER A 340 22.04 -30.26 -4.23
N PRO A 341 20.71 -30.38 -4.39
CA PRO A 341 19.92 -31.47 -3.80
C PRO A 341 20.41 -32.86 -4.18
N GLU A 342 20.95 -33.04 -5.38
CA GLU A 342 21.51 -34.30 -5.87
C GLU A 342 22.78 -34.68 -5.11
N PHE A 343 23.61 -33.69 -4.75
CA PHE A 343 24.79 -33.95 -3.92
C PHE A 343 24.38 -34.35 -2.50
N ALA A 344 23.45 -33.60 -1.88
CA ALA A 344 22.92 -33.94 -0.56
C ALA A 344 22.29 -35.34 -0.55
N GLU A 345 21.56 -35.72 -1.61
CA GLU A 345 20.99 -37.06 -1.75
C GLU A 345 22.07 -38.14 -1.84
N ARG A 346 23.10 -37.95 -2.67
CA ARG A 346 24.23 -38.91 -2.79
C ARG A 346 24.93 -39.12 -1.45
N VAL A 347 25.17 -38.04 -0.70
CA VAL A 347 25.76 -38.14 0.64
C VAL A 347 24.82 -38.91 1.58
N ALA A 348 23.52 -38.62 1.58
CA ALA A 348 22.54 -39.33 2.41
C ALA A 348 22.42 -40.82 2.06
N GLN A 349 22.53 -41.19 0.79
CA GLN A 349 22.47 -42.58 0.31
C GLN A 349 23.77 -43.37 0.55
N SER A 350 24.89 -42.68 0.77
CA SER A 350 26.20 -43.33 1.00
C SER A 350 26.26 -44.15 2.29
N GLY A 351 25.34 -43.91 3.23
CA GLY A 351 25.37 -44.50 4.56
C GLY A 351 26.38 -43.83 5.50
N PHE A 352 27.17 -42.86 5.00
CA PHE A 352 28.02 -42.02 5.81
C PHE A 352 27.16 -41.07 6.66
N LYS A 353 27.40 -41.03 7.98
CA LYS A 353 26.72 -40.08 8.86
C LYS A 353 27.32 -38.68 8.70
N ALA A 354 27.01 -38.00 7.59
CA ALA A 354 27.23 -36.57 7.46
C ALA A 354 26.23 -35.84 8.37
N ALA A 355 26.72 -35.26 9.46
CA ALA A 355 25.90 -34.73 10.55
C ALA A 355 25.54 -33.24 10.36
N GLY A 356 24.91 -32.89 9.24
CA GLY A 356 24.30 -31.56 9.05
C GLY A 356 24.89 -30.72 7.91
N PRO A 357 24.42 -29.46 7.77
CA PRO A 357 24.78 -28.57 6.67
C PRO A 357 26.28 -28.29 6.55
N GLU A 358 26.97 -28.05 7.67
CA GLU A 358 28.40 -27.75 7.69
C GLU A 358 29.23 -28.88 7.09
N GLN A 359 28.90 -30.14 7.40
CA GLN A 359 29.63 -31.30 6.87
C GLN A 359 29.37 -31.48 5.37
N LEU A 360 28.17 -31.17 4.88
CA LEU A 360 27.90 -31.19 3.44
C LEU A 360 28.71 -30.14 2.70
N ILE A 361 28.81 -28.94 3.27
CA ILE A 361 29.64 -27.86 2.73
C ILE A 361 31.10 -28.30 2.68
N SER A 362 31.66 -28.79 3.79
CA SER A 362 33.06 -29.23 3.82
C SER A 362 33.35 -30.35 2.82
N LEU A 363 32.47 -31.35 2.69
CA LEU A 363 32.65 -32.42 1.70
C LEU A 363 32.61 -31.90 0.26
N HIS A 364 31.74 -30.92 -0.03
CA HIS A 364 31.62 -30.32 -1.35
C HIS A 364 32.83 -29.45 -1.70
N GLU A 365 33.26 -28.57 -0.78
CA GLU A 365 34.41 -27.68 -0.96
C GLU A 365 35.70 -28.45 -1.25
N HIS A 366 35.88 -29.60 -0.60
CA HIS A 366 37.04 -30.47 -0.80
C HIS A 366 36.87 -31.50 -1.91
N GLY A 367 35.74 -31.49 -2.64
CA GLY A 367 35.54 -32.34 -3.82
C GLY A 367 35.44 -33.84 -3.53
N VAL A 368 35.04 -34.23 -2.31
CA VAL A 368 35.00 -35.64 -1.89
C VAL A 368 33.99 -36.43 -2.75
N PRO A 369 34.43 -37.51 -3.44
CA PRO A 369 33.56 -38.29 -4.31
C PRO A 369 32.56 -39.16 -3.54
N ALA A 370 31.37 -39.33 -4.11
CA ALA A 370 30.28 -40.10 -3.47
C ALA A 370 30.64 -41.59 -3.31
N GLU A 371 31.48 -42.13 -4.18
CA GLU A 371 31.98 -43.50 -4.14
C GLU A 371 32.84 -43.73 -2.89
N LEU A 372 33.67 -42.75 -2.54
CA LEU A 372 34.50 -42.79 -1.34
C LEU A 372 33.63 -42.78 -0.08
N LEU A 373 32.63 -41.90 -0.02
CA LEU A 373 31.66 -41.87 1.06
C LEU A 373 30.87 -43.18 1.17
N THR A 374 30.50 -43.78 0.04
CA THR A 374 29.77 -45.04 0.01
C THR A 374 30.64 -46.19 0.50
N GLN A 375 31.91 -46.25 0.11
CA GLN A 375 32.83 -47.27 0.61
C GLN A 375 33.09 -47.06 2.11
N ALA A 376 33.30 -45.83 2.55
CA ALA A 376 33.46 -45.48 3.96
C ALA A 376 32.22 -45.84 4.81
N GLY A 377 31.01 -45.63 4.28
CA GLY A 377 29.76 -46.01 4.95
C GLY A 377 29.52 -47.52 5.00
N ARG A 378 30.12 -48.28 4.07
CA ARG A 378 30.07 -49.76 4.04
C ARG A 378 31.14 -50.41 4.91
N SER A 379 32.35 -49.83 4.92
CA SER A 379 33.51 -50.37 5.62
C SER A 379 33.24 -50.49 7.11
N HIS A 380 33.53 -51.67 7.65
CA HIS A 380 33.02 -52.17 8.92
C HIS A 380 33.89 -51.76 10.13
N ARG A 381 33.20 -51.34 11.21
CA ARG A 381 33.64 -51.15 12.62
C ARG A 381 34.24 -49.81 13.04
N VAL A 382 34.84 -49.02 12.15
CA VAL A 382 35.29 -47.65 12.48
C VAL A 382 34.42 -46.64 11.72
N SER A 383 33.79 -45.71 12.44
CA SER A 383 33.06 -44.61 11.82
C SER A 383 34.07 -43.49 11.53
N PHE A 384 34.40 -43.27 10.26
CA PHE A 384 35.18 -42.09 9.88
C PHE A 384 34.40 -40.81 10.17
N THR A 385 35.09 -39.79 10.66
CA THR A 385 34.60 -38.41 10.72
C THR A 385 34.70 -37.75 9.35
N THR A 386 33.99 -36.64 9.15
CA THR A 386 34.06 -35.87 7.90
C THR A 386 35.49 -35.44 7.58
N ASP A 387 36.22 -34.94 8.58
CA ASP A 387 37.62 -34.52 8.44
C ASP A 387 38.54 -35.67 8.04
N GLU A 388 38.30 -36.88 8.54
CA GLU A 388 39.09 -38.06 8.16
C GLU A 388 38.86 -38.47 6.71
N ILE A 389 37.60 -38.40 6.23
CA ILE A 389 37.31 -38.67 4.81
C ILE A 389 37.93 -37.61 3.90
N ILE A 390 37.84 -36.34 4.28
CA ILE A 390 38.49 -35.25 3.54
C ILE A 390 39.99 -35.51 3.45
N ARG A 391 40.65 -35.83 4.58
CA ARG A 391 42.09 -36.13 4.59
C ARG A 391 42.44 -37.35 3.72
N LEU A 392 41.65 -38.42 3.78
CA LEU A 392 41.85 -39.58 2.91
C LEU A 392 41.82 -39.16 1.43
N HIS A 393 40.78 -38.40 1.04
CA HIS A 393 40.63 -37.90 -0.33
C HIS A 393 41.81 -37.00 -0.75
N GLU A 394 42.20 -36.04 0.08
CA GLU A 394 43.30 -35.11 -0.20
C GLU A 394 44.65 -35.81 -0.35
N GLN A 395 44.87 -36.91 0.38
CA GLN A 395 46.08 -37.74 0.28
C GLN A 395 46.01 -38.79 -0.85
N GLY A 396 44.96 -38.76 -1.68
CA GLY A 396 44.80 -39.64 -2.83
C GLY A 396 44.24 -41.03 -2.52
N VAL A 397 43.78 -41.28 -1.29
CA VAL A 397 43.09 -42.52 -0.94
C VAL A 397 41.67 -42.49 -1.52
N ASP A 398 41.39 -43.38 -2.46
CA ASP A 398 40.09 -43.49 -3.11
C ASP A 398 39.25 -44.69 -2.62
N ALA A 399 38.05 -44.83 -3.18
CA ALA A 399 37.13 -45.91 -2.84
C ALA A 399 37.67 -47.30 -3.19
N GLU A 400 38.45 -47.43 -4.27
CA GLU A 400 39.04 -48.70 -4.70
C GLU A 400 40.11 -49.16 -3.71
N PHE A 401 40.96 -48.23 -3.26
CA PHE A 401 41.98 -48.48 -2.25
C PHE A 401 41.35 -48.97 -0.94
N LEU A 402 40.38 -48.23 -0.40
CA LEU A 402 39.63 -48.63 0.80
C LEU A 402 39.00 -50.02 0.65
N HIS A 403 38.28 -50.26 -0.45
CA HIS A 403 37.67 -51.55 -0.73
C HIS A 403 38.69 -52.70 -0.77
N SER A 404 39.85 -52.46 -1.40
CA SER A 404 40.89 -53.47 -1.53
C SER A 404 41.50 -53.87 -0.18
N PHE A 405 41.68 -52.91 0.74
CA PHE A 405 42.23 -53.16 2.07
C PHE A 405 41.21 -53.77 3.01
N ASP A 406 39.93 -53.38 2.92
CA ASP A 406 38.83 -54.08 3.60
C ASP A 406 38.84 -55.57 3.21
N ALA A 407 38.89 -55.86 1.90
CA ALA A 407 38.93 -57.23 1.39
C ALA A 407 40.22 -58.01 1.75
N ALA A 408 41.30 -57.32 2.12
CA ALA A 408 42.53 -57.92 2.62
C ALA A 408 42.52 -58.14 4.15
N GLY A 409 41.41 -57.82 4.83
CA GLY A 409 41.22 -58.01 6.26
C GLY A 409 41.62 -56.82 7.14
N TYR A 410 41.82 -55.64 6.54
CA TYR A 410 42.22 -54.39 7.23
C TYR A 410 41.04 -53.46 7.53
N GLU A 411 39.83 -54.00 7.70
CA GLU A 411 38.59 -53.25 7.93
C GLU A 411 38.63 -52.30 9.16
N ASN A 412 39.53 -52.52 10.12
CA ASN A 412 39.68 -51.66 11.31
C ASN A 412 40.82 -50.64 11.20
N ALA A 413 41.44 -50.50 10.01
CA ALA A 413 42.50 -49.51 9.80
C ALA A 413 41.94 -48.10 10.01
N SER A 414 42.65 -47.28 10.80
CA SER A 414 42.31 -45.87 10.96
C SER A 414 42.58 -45.10 9.67
N ALA A 415 42.06 -43.87 9.58
CA ALA A 415 42.38 -43.00 8.44
C ALA A 415 43.90 -42.76 8.33
N ALA A 416 44.59 -42.61 9.47
CA ALA A 416 46.05 -42.48 9.51
C ALA A 416 46.77 -43.72 8.97
N ASP A 417 46.30 -44.92 9.32
CA ASP A 417 46.86 -46.18 8.80
C ASP A 417 46.72 -46.30 7.28
N LEU A 418 45.55 -45.95 6.75
CA LEU A 418 45.28 -46.02 5.31
C LEU A 418 46.10 -45.00 4.52
N ILE A 419 46.27 -43.79 5.08
CA ILE A 419 47.16 -42.77 4.52
C ILE A 419 48.61 -43.29 4.54
N GLU A 420 49.10 -43.85 5.65
CA GLU A 420 50.46 -44.40 5.75
C GLU A 420 50.71 -45.50 4.70
N LEU A 421 49.74 -46.41 4.52
CA LEU A 421 49.81 -47.45 3.49
C LEU A 421 49.89 -46.85 2.09
N HIS A 422 49.07 -45.85 1.78
CA HIS A 422 49.01 -45.21 0.48
C HIS A 422 50.29 -44.43 0.17
N GLU A 423 50.77 -43.61 1.11
CA GLU A 423 52.00 -42.82 0.98
C GLU A 423 53.23 -43.69 0.72
N HIS A 424 53.31 -44.86 1.35
CA HIS A 424 54.41 -45.82 1.17
C HIS A 424 54.19 -46.78 -0.01
N GLY A 425 53.13 -46.62 -0.79
CA GLY A 425 52.83 -47.46 -1.97
C GLY A 425 52.56 -48.92 -1.62
N VAL A 426 52.05 -49.19 -0.42
CA VAL A 426 51.61 -50.51 0.03
C VAL A 426 50.25 -50.80 -0.62
N THR A 427 50.14 -51.93 -1.31
CA THR A 427 48.88 -52.36 -1.94
C THR A 427 48.24 -53.50 -1.17
N ALA A 428 46.91 -53.67 -1.29
CA ALA A 428 46.23 -54.83 -0.72
C ALA A 428 46.76 -56.17 -1.28
N ASP A 429 47.20 -56.19 -2.54
CA ASP A 429 47.86 -57.36 -3.13
C ASP A 429 49.19 -57.71 -2.46
N PHE A 430 49.97 -56.69 -2.07
CA PHE A 430 51.18 -56.89 -1.28
C PHE A 430 50.87 -57.53 0.07
N ALA A 431 49.85 -57.02 0.77
CA ALA A 431 49.41 -57.59 2.04
C ALA A 431 48.91 -59.04 1.90
N ARG A 432 48.07 -59.31 0.90
CA ARG A 432 47.55 -60.67 0.60
C ARG A 432 48.67 -61.65 0.23
N ARG A 433 49.67 -61.20 -0.55
CA ARG A 433 50.84 -62.02 -0.88
C ARG A 433 51.58 -62.47 0.38
N LEU A 434 51.93 -61.53 1.26
CA LEU A 434 52.63 -61.85 2.51
C LEU A 434 51.79 -62.78 3.42
N GLN A 435 50.48 -62.57 3.50
CA GLN A 435 49.59 -63.50 4.19
C GLN A 435 49.66 -64.92 3.61
N SER A 436 49.65 -65.06 2.28
CA SER A 436 49.73 -66.35 1.58
C SER A 436 51.09 -67.04 1.70
N GLU A 437 52.17 -66.27 1.86
CA GLU A 437 53.53 -66.75 2.10
C GLU A 437 53.79 -67.18 3.56
N GLY A 438 52.77 -67.05 4.42
CA GLY A 438 52.79 -67.57 5.80
C GLY A 438 53.16 -66.53 6.86
N TYR A 439 53.27 -65.24 6.51
CA TYR A 439 53.53 -64.18 7.49
C TYR A 439 52.33 -63.84 8.38
N GLY A 440 51.14 -64.38 8.06
CA GLY A 440 49.90 -64.08 8.78
C GLY A 440 49.39 -62.66 8.54
N SER A 441 48.42 -62.22 9.34
CA SER A 441 47.92 -60.83 9.28
C SER A 441 48.91 -59.88 9.95
N LEU A 442 49.70 -59.18 9.14
CA LEU A 442 50.67 -58.19 9.58
C LEU A 442 49.97 -56.87 9.94
N SER A 443 50.51 -56.13 10.91
CA SER A 443 50.04 -54.76 11.18
C SER A 443 50.42 -53.80 10.06
N VAL A 444 49.76 -52.64 10.00
CA VAL A 444 50.03 -51.57 9.02
C VAL A 444 51.51 -51.19 9.04
N SER A 445 52.07 -50.87 10.21
CA SER A 445 53.49 -50.51 10.32
C SER A 445 54.44 -51.64 9.94
N GLN A 446 54.02 -52.92 10.02
CA GLN A 446 54.82 -54.05 9.53
C GLN A 446 54.82 -54.12 8.00
N LEU A 447 53.66 -53.92 7.37
CA LEU A 447 53.54 -53.88 5.92
C LEU A 447 54.38 -52.74 5.32
N VAL A 448 54.27 -51.54 5.90
CA VAL A 448 55.06 -50.36 5.49
C VAL A 448 56.56 -50.65 5.59
N LYS A 449 57.02 -51.17 6.74
CA LYS A 449 58.43 -51.56 6.92
C LYS A 449 58.89 -52.57 5.86
N MET A 450 58.11 -53.61 5.58
CA MET A 450 58.49 -54.61 4.58
C MET A 450 58.57 -54.01 3.18
N LYS A 451 57.61 -53.16 2.81
CA LYS A 451 57.58 -52.47 1.53
C LYS A 451 58.80 -51.54 1.35
N ASP A 452 59.13 -50.75 2.37
CA ASP A 452 60.27 -49.83 2.35
C ASP A 452 61.63 -50.55 2.24
N HIS A 453 61.70 -51.79 2.76
CA HIS A 453 62.91 -52.63 2.67
C HIS A 453 62.97 -53.47 1.38
N GLY A 454 62.06 -53.25 0.43
CA GLY A 454 62.11 -53.82 -0.92
C GLY A 454 61.60 -55.26 -1.06
N MET A 455 60.73 -55.71 -0.15
CA MET A 455 60.03 -57.01 -0.24
C MET A 455 58.87 -57.00 -1.25
#